data_AF-A0A0F7YBG5-F1
#
_entry.id   AF-A0A0F7YBG5-F1
#
_cell.length_a   1.000
_cell.length_b   1.000
_cell.length_c   1.000
_cell.angle_alpha   90.00
_cell.angle_beta   90.00
_cell.angle_gamma   90.00
#
_symmetry.space_group_name_H-M   'P 1'
#
loop_
_entity.id
_entity.type
_entity.pdbx_description
1 polymer ?
#
loop_
_entity_poly.entity_id
_entity_poly.type
_entity_poly.pdbx_seq_one_letter_code
_entity_poly.pdbx_strand_id
1 'polypeptide(L)'
;MASKLRAFISSTMQDLGNERRAVVKRLAEMGLEPVHAETMPSSTTTSWATLRQAIEESHLFILILGDRYGWVPDSGYGAESGKSVTHLEFEAAKAANKPMLVFTKRLPYASSYDPANKQRDDFREEVAHWNGGVFRREFEWADDLAAHVGESITELWTNALARQLIQEAEARRPSSTPLPAVAIRPLQRSGRVLIAGAGMSVAAGYPTAQLLMEAFARDLWEGEVSEVRYSFSELAGYYQAKFGASRLQQRVLDFLNTPQTVLPTLAHLRAVVSFPVIVTTNYDLLFERACEFLRIPYRVVQPHDALPDDDFEGLTLYKIVGSASDPSSLIITSADLPSSMRTPVFESIRELVKRHELVVIGHSLRDSNVQQLLGERGERTAIHVSPSEAPGDDVLISLFGLKRVIATADQFMASYEPV
;
A
#
# COMPACT_ATOMS: atom_id res chain seq x y z
N MET A 1 7.34 31.04 21.12
CA MET A 1 8.47 30.09 21.30
C MET A 1 8.26 28.96 20.33
N ALA A 2 9.25 28.62 19.49
CA ALA A 2 9.10 27.51 18.56
C ALA A 2 9.00 26.21 19.37
N SER A 3 7.79 25.65 19.46
CA SER A 3 7.57 24.37 20.14
C SER A 3 8.25 23.27 19.32
N LYS A 4 9.37 22.74 19.81
CA LYS A 4 10.00 21.57 19.20
C LYS A 4 9.07 20.37 19.38
N LEU A 5 9.07 19.48 18.38
CA LEU A 5 8.30 18.26 18.46
C LEU A 5 8.95 17.32 19.49
N ARG A 6 8.22 17.07 20.58
CA ARG A 6 8.65 16.21 21.70
C ARG A 6 8.42 14.72 21.40
N ALA A 7 9.45 13.90 21.57
CA ALA A 7 9.39 12.45 21.43
C ALA A 7 9.75 11.76 22.75
N PHE A 8 8.78 11.07 23.36
CA PHE A 8 9.00 10.29 24.58
C PHE A 8 9.67 8.96 24.24
N ILE A 9 10.77 8.63 24.92
CA ILE A 9 11.53 7.39 24.72
C ILE A 9 11.32 6.50 25.94
N SER A 10 10.62 5.39 25.72
CA SER A 10 10.42 4.33 26.70
C SER A 10 11.32 3.13 26.35
N SER A 11 12.19 2.74 27.28
CA SER A 11 13.03 1.56 27.13
C SER A 11 13.56 1.04 28.45
N THR A 12 14.02 -0.22 28.46
CA THR A 12 14.59 -0.84 29.64
C THR A 12 15.98 -0.26 29.97
N MET A 13 16.18 0.18 31.22
CA MET A 13 17.35 0.97 31.59
C MET A 13 18.68 0.21 31.59
N GLN A 14 18.67 -1.08 31.92
CA GLN A 14 19.90 -1.84 32.22
C GLN A 14 20.60 -2.41 30.98
N ASP A 15 19.88 -2.69 29.91
CA ASP A 15 20.33 -3.46 28.74
C ASP A 15 20.39 -2.64 27.44
N LEU A 16 19.79 -1.45 27.40
CA LEU A 16 19.69 -0.61 26.19
C LEU A 16 20.36 0.77 26.30
N GLY A 17 21.40 0.89 27.14
CA GLY A 17 22.05 2.17 27.39
C GLY A 17 22.71 2.80 26.16
N ASN A 18 23.34 2.00 25.29
CA ASN A 18 23.98 2.50 24.06
C ASN A 18 22.93 2.90 23.02
N GLU A 19 21.94 2.05 22.85
CA GLU A 19 20.78 2.18 21.99
C GLU A 19 19.99 3.46 22.32
N ARG A 20 19.64 3.67 23.60
CA ARG A 20 18.93 4.88 24.04
C ARG A 20 19.72 6.15 23.72
N ARG A 21 21.03 6.16 23.99
CA ARG A 21 21.89 7.31 23.67
C ARG A 21 21.94 7.61 22.17
N ALA A 22 22.01 6.57 21.34
CA ALA A 22 22.01 6.71 19.88
C ALA A 22 20.67 7.30 19.37
N VAL A 23 19.55 6.83 19.91
CA VAL A 23 18.21 7.38 19.59
C VAL A 23 18.08 8.84 20.04
N VAL A 24 18.47 9.19 21.27
CA VAL A 24 18.45 10.57 21.77
C VAL A 24 19.27 11.50 20.86
N LYS A 25 20.49 11.09 20.50
CA LYS A 25 21.35 11.86 19.59
C LYS A 25 20.68 12.05 18.24
N ARG A 26 20.14 10.99 17.64
CA ARG A 26 19.47 11.04 16.34
C ARG A 26 18.27 11.98 16.34
N LEU A 27 17.43 11.90 17.36
CA LEU A 27 16.25 12.77 17.50
C LEU A 27 16.66 14.25 17.59
N ALA A 28 17.71 14.54 18.37
CA ALA A 28 18.23 15.89 18.51
C ALA A 28 18.81 16.43 17.18
N GLU A 29 19.54 15.60 16.42
CA GLU A 29 20.06 15.96 15.08
C GLU A 29 18.93 16.27 14.09
N MET A 30 17.79 15.61 14.23
CA MET A 30 16.59 15.86 13.43
C MET A 30 15.77 17.05 13.94
N GLY A 31 16.19 17.70 15.03
CA GLY A 31 15.52 18.87 15.61
C GLY A 31 14.33 18.56 16.53
N LEU A 32 14.11 17.29 16.88
CA LEU A 32 13.13 16.89 17.89
C LEU A 32 13.68 17.08 19.29
N GLU A 33 12.78 17.19 20.27
CA GLU A 33 13.12 17.21 21.68
C GLU A 33 12.93 15.80 22.27
N PRO A 34 14.01 15.06 22.56
CA PRO A 34 13.90 13.76 23.21
C PRO A 34 13.52 13.93 24.69
N VAL A 35 12.52 13.17 25.13
CA VAL A 35 12.02 13.16 26.51
C VAL A 35 12.17 11.75 27.06
N HIS A 36 12.76 11.60 28.24
CA HIS A 36 12.89 10.30 28.92
C HIS A 36 13.00 10.49 30.43
N ALA A 37 12.75 9.43 31.20
CA ALA A 37 12.68 9.50 32.66
C ALA A 37 13.92 10.14 33.32
N GLU A 38 15.11 9.92 32.77
CA GLU A 38 16.39 10.37 33.33
C GLU A 38 16.63 11.90 33.21
N THR A 39 15.95 12.58 32.28
CA THR A 39 16.07 14.03 32.07
C THR A 39 15.01 14.83 32.79
N MET A 40 14.13 14.17 33.55
CA MET A 40 13.06 14.82 34.30
C MET A 40 13.62 15.61 35.49
N PRO A 41 13.19 16.87 35.70
CA PRO A 41 13.57 17.64 36.87
C PRO A 41 12.98 17.04 38.15
N SER A 42 13.58 17.35 39.30
CA SER A 42 13.00 16.98 40.59
C SER A 42 11.59 17.58 40.74
N SER A 43 10.62 16.73 41.06
CA SER A 43 9.20 17.10 41.17
C SER A 43 8.69 16.84 42.59
N THR A 44 7.66 17.60 43.00
CA THR A 44 6.90 17.36 44.23
C THR A 44 5.77 16.34 44.03
N THR A 45 5.52 15.90 42.79
CA THR A 45 4.55 14.84 42.46
C THR A 45 5.21 13.46 42.43
N THR A 46 4.42 12.40 42.42
CA THR A 46 4.95 11.03 42.33
C THR A 46 5.67 10.81 41.00
N SER A 47 6.66 9.92 40.99
CA SER A 47 7.43 9.58 39.79
C SER A 47 6.52 9.15 38.63
N TRP A 48 5.48 8.37 38.93
CA TRP A 48 4.49 7.95 37.93
C TRP A 48 3.66 9.12 37.38
N ALA A 49 3.20 10.05 38.23
CA ALA A 49 2.43 11.21 37.78
C ALA A 49 3.26 12.09 36.82
N THR A 50 4.54 12.27 37.12
CA THR A 50 5.48 13.03 36.26
C THR A 50 5.70 12.32 34.92
N LEU A 51 5.92 11.00 34.92
CA LEU A 51 6.09 10.21 33.69
C LEU A 51 4.83 10.26 32.82
N ARG A 52 3.66 10.06 33.42
CA ARG A 52 2.38 10.11 32.71
C ARG A 52 2.18 11.48 32.05
N GLN A 53 2.40 12.57 32.79
CA GLN A 53 2.29 13.91 32.25
C GLN A 53 3.25 14.12 31.07
N ALA A 54 4.49 13.66 31.18
CA ALA A 54 5.47 13.77 30.10
C ALA A 54 5.07 12.99 28.84
N ILE A 55 4.45 11.82 28.98
CA ILE A 55 3.90 11.04 27.85
C ILE A 55 2.75 11.83 27.21
N GLU A 56 1.83 12.35 28.02
CA GLU A 56 0.67 13.13 27.55
C GLU A 56 1.09 14.43 26.84
N GLU A 57 2.16 15.09 27.27
CA GLU A 57 2.68 16.30 26.61
C GLU A 57 3.60 16.01 25.41
N SER A 58 4.01 14.76 25.22
CA SER A 58 4.83 14.36 24.08
C SER A 58 3.95 14.14 22.84
N HIS A 59 4.53 14.40 21.66
CA HIS A 59 3.83 14.29 20.38
C HIS A 59 4.03 12.91 19.74
N LEU A 60 5.13 12.25 20.06
CA LEU A 60 5.52 10.94 19.58
C LEU A 60 5.94 10.06 20.76
N PHE A 61 5.60 8.78 20.71
CA PHE A 61 6.08 7.79 21.66
C PHE A 61 6.98 6.77 20.94
N ILE A 62 8.16 6.53 21.49
CA ILE A 62 9.16 5.59 20.95
C ILE A 62 9.37 4.50 21.99
N LEU A 63 9.03 3.27 21.65
CA LEU A 63 9.24 2.10 22.49
C LEU A 63 10.44 1.31 21.97
N ILE A 64 11.39 1.01 22.85
CA ILE A 64 12.55 0.16 22.53
C ILE A 64 12.54 -1.03 23.49
N LEU A 65 12.34 -2.22 22.95
CA LEU A 65 12.27 -3.48 23.70
C LEU A 65 13.58 -4.27 23.57
N GLY A 66 14.20 -4.58 24.71
CA GLY A 66 15.50 -5.23 24.80
C GLY A 66 15.42 -6.70 25.20
N ASP A 67 16.48 -7.13 25.88
CA ASP A 67 16.67 -8.50 26.39
C ASP A 67 15.90 -8.74 27.69
N ARG A 68 15.49 -7.67 28.38
CA ARG A 68 14.82 -7.71 29.69
C ARG A 68 13.38 -7.21 29.60
N TYR A 69 12.52 -7.65 30.53
CA TYR A 69 11.15 -7.14 30.66
C TYR A 69 11.10 -5.71 31.24
N GLY A 70 12.08 -5.37 32.08
CA GLY A 70 12.14 -4.10 32.81
C GLY A 70 11.90 -4.27 34.30
N TRP A 71 11.94 -3.16 35.04
CA TRP A 71 11.71 -3.16 36.49
C TRP A 71 10.22 -3.07 36.78
N VAL A 72 9.73 -3.97 37.63
CA VAL A 72 8.36 -3.99 38.16
C VAL A 72 8.37 -3.21 39.48
N PRO A 73 7.48 -2.22 39.68
CA PRO A 73 7.43 -1.48 40.94
C PRO A 73 7.09 -2.36 42.13
N ASP A 74 7.86 -2.26 43.23
CA ASP A 74 7.58 -3.00 44.48
C ASP A 74 6.59 -2.26 45.40
N SER A 75 6.33 -0.98 45.10
CA SER A 75 5.37 -0.13 45.83
C SER A 75 4.90 1.04 44.95
N GLY A 76 3.71 1.59 45.24
CA GLY A 76 3.12 2.68 44.47
C GLY A 76 2.31 2.22 43.26
N TYR A 77 2.15 3.10 42.26
CA TYR A 77 1.35 2.80 41.07
C TYR A 77 1.97 1.64 40.26
N GLY A 78 1.17 0.63 39.94
CA GLY A 78 1.62 -0.55 39.20
C GLY A 78 2.22 -1.68 40.04
N ALA A 79 2.30 -1.52 41.37
CA ALA A 79 2.89 -2.55 42.24
C ALA A 79 2.08 -3.86 42.29
N GLU A 80 0.76 -3.76 42.19
CA GLU A 80 -0.14 -4.92 42.17
C GLU A 80 -0.40 -5.47 40.77
N SER A 81 0.02 -4.77 39.71
CA SER A 81 -0.28 -5.17 38.34
C SER A 81 0.72 -6.20 37.78
N GLY A 82 1.87 -6.39 38.43
CA GLY A 82 2.94 -7.26 37.93
C GLY A 82 3.55 -6.78 36.60
N LYS A 83 3.36 -5.49 36.27
CA LYS A 83 3.82 -4.89 35.00
C LYS A 83 5.07 -4.07 35.20
N SER A 84 5.98 -4.13 34.23
CA SER A 84 7.17 -3.28 34.27
C SER A 84 6.79 -1.81 34.02
N VAL A 85 7.61 -0.87 34.47
CA VAL A 85 7.38 0.57 34.21
C VAL A 85 7.25 0.84 32.70
N THR A 86 8.10 0.23 31.88
CA THR A 86 8.05 0.31 30.41
C THR A 86 6.70 -0.18 29.85
N HIS A 87 6.15 -1.26 30.41
CA HIS A 87 4.83 -1.76 30.02
C HIS A 87 3.73 -0.75 30.40
N LEU A 88 3.77 -0.21 31.62
CA LEU A 88 2.80 0.81 32.06
C LEU A 88 2.87 2.07 31.18
N GLU A 89 4.06 2.52 30.79
CA GLU A 89 4.26 3.64 29.87
C GLU A 89 3.65 3.37 28.49
N PHE A 90 3.80 2.15 27.97
CA PHE A 90 3.16 1.71 26.73
C PHE A 90 1.63 1.78 26.81
N GLU A 91 1.02 1.28 27.89
CA GLU A 91 -0.43 1.36 28.08
C GLU A 91 -0.92 2.80 28.18
N ALA A 92 -0.18 3.66 28.89
CA ALA A 92 -0.50 5.08 29.01
C ALA A 92 -0.45 5.80 27.65
N ALA A 93 0.58 5.53 26.85
CA ALA A 93 0.72 6.09 25.51
C ALA A 93 -0.40 5.61 24.57
N LYS A 94 -0.77 4.33 24.65
CA LYS A 94 -1.89 3.75 23.90
C LYS A 94 -3.24 4.37 24.31
N ALA A 95 -3.48 4.52 25.61
CA ALA A 95 -4.69 5.17 26.13
C ALA A 95 -4.78 6.66 25.71
N ALA A 96 -3.64 7.35 25.62
CA ALA A 96 -3.54 8.72 25.13
C ALA A 96 -3.52 8.82 23.58
N ASN A 97 -3.70 7.70 22.87
CA ASN A 97 -3.72 7.58 21.41
C ASN A 97 -2.53 8.26 20.72
N LYS A 98 -1.34 8.10 21.31
CA LYS A 98 -0.10 8.69 20.78
C LYS A 98 0.32 7.96 19.51
N PRO A 99 0.86 8.66 18.49
CA PRO A 99 1.63 8.01 17.46
C PRO A 99 2.82 7.26 18.10
N MET A 100 2.98 5.98 17.76
CA MET A 100 3.98 5.11 18.38
C MET A 100 4.94 4.56 17.33
N LEU A 101 6.24 4.56 17.63
CA LEU A 101 7.27 3.83 16.88
C LEU A 101 7.85 2.76 17.79
N VAL A 102 7.82 1.51 17.37
CA VAL A 102 8.25 0.37 18.18
C VAL A 102 9.45 -0.31 17.55
N PHE A 103 10.49 -0.51 18.36
CA PHE A 103 11.73 -1.15 17.97
C PHE A 103 12.04 -2.32 18.91
N THR A 104 12.29 -3.50 18.35
CA THR A 104 12.55 -4.72 19.11
C THR A 104 13.96 -5.24 18.84
N LYS A 105 14.79 -5.35 19.88
CA LYS A 105 16.14 -5.91 19.75
C LYS A 105 16.06 -7.37 19.33
N ARG A 106 16.90 -7.79 18.37
CA ARG A 106 17.03 -9.20 18.00
C ARG A 106 17.66 -9.97 19.16
N LEU A 107 16.93 -10.97 19.63
CA LEU A 107 17.35 -11.80 20.76
C LEU A 107 18.21 -12.98 20.28
N PRO A 108 19.29 -13.35 20.98
CA PRO A 108 20.02 -14.59 20.69
C PRO A 108 19.12 -15.82 20.87
N TYR A 109 19.27 -16.84 20.01
CA TYR A 109 18.41 -18.05 19.99
C TYR A 109 18.29 -18.78 21.34
N ALA A 110 19.32 -18.70 22.20
CA ALA A 110 19.32 -19.30 23.53
C ALA A 110 18.42 -18.57 24.56
N SER A 111 18.05 -17.31 24.30
CA SER A 111 17.31 -16.45 25.23
C SER A 111 15.79 -16.50 25.06
N SER A 112 15.31 -17.14 23.99
CA SER A 112 13.89 -17.24 23.60
C SER A 112 13.11 -18.40 24.24
N TYR A 113 13.76 -19.28 25.01
CA TYR A 113 13.12 -20.45 25.65
C TYR A 113 13.32 -20.51 27.17
N ASP A 114 13.89 -19.48 27.79
CA ASP A 114 14.09 -19.43 29.24
C ASP A 114 12.78 -19.02 29.94
N PRO A 115 12.22 -19.84 30.87
CA PRO A 115 11.05 -19.48 31.65
C PRO A 115 11.18 -18.15 32.42
N ALA A 116 12.40 -17.73 32.74
CA ALA A 116 12.67 -16.44 33.39
C ALA A 116 12.34 -15.23 32.48
N ASN A 117 12.25 -15.44 31.16
CA ASN A 117 11.97 -14.40 30.18
C ASN A 117 10.51 -14.35 29.72
N LYS A 118 9.64 -15.22 30.24
CA LYS A 118 8.24 -15.33 29.82
C LYS A 118 7.52 -13.98 29.80
N GLN A 119 7.66 -13.15 30.84
CA GLN A 119 7.02 -11.82 30.89
C GLN A 119 7.51 -10.86 29.81
N ARG A 120 8.80 -10.93 29.45
CA ARG A 120 9.35 -10.14 28.33
C ARG A 120 8.72 -10.61 27.02
N ASP A 121 8.66 -11.91 26.81
CA ASP A 121 8.16 -12.50 25.57
C ASP A 121 6.65 -12.25 25.41
N ASP A 122 5.87 -12.43 26.47
CA ASP A 122 4.44 -12.10 26.53
C ASP A 122 4.20 -10.61 26.18
N PHE A 123 5.03 -9.69 26.69
CA PHE A 123 4.90 -8.26 26.36
C PHE A 123 5.31 -7.95 24.91
N ARG A 124 6.35 -8.61 24.39
CA ARG A 124 6.75 -8.47 22.98
C ARG A 124 5.65 -9.00 22.05
N GLU A 125 4.97 -10.07 22.42
CA GLU A 125 3.80 -10.59 21.71
C GLU A 125 2.60 -9.63 21.81
N GLU A 126 2.32 -9.07 22.98
CA GLU A 126 1.26 -8.07 23.17
C GLU A 126 1.45 -6.85 22.27
N VAL A 127 2.67 -6.34 22.21
CA VAL A 127 3.01 -5.20 21.35
C VAL A 127 2.91 -5.58 19.86
N ALA A 128 3.19 -6.85 19.52
CA ALA A 128 3.12 -7.38 18.15
C ALA A 128 1.72 -7.89 17.75
N HIS A 129 0.73 -7.91 18.65
CA HIS A 129 -0.56 -8.55 18.42
C HIS A 129 -1.36 -7.88 17.29
N TRP A 130 -1.79 -8.68 16.32
CA TRP A 130 -2.44 -8.29 15.05
C TRP A 130 -3.67 -7.36 15.15
N ASN A 131 -4.45 -7.42 16.24
CA ASN A 131 -5.72 -6.69 16.36
C ASN A 131 -5.58 -5.29 17.01
N GLY A 132 -4.41 -4.93 17.54
CA GLY A 132 -4.21 -3.65 18.24
C GLY A 132 -2.75 -3.30 18.56
N GLY A 133 -1.80 -3.94 17.89
CA GLY A 133 -0.35 -3.71 17.99
C GLY A 133 0.14 -2.65 17.00
N VAL A 134 1.40 -2.26 17.17
CA VAL A 134 2.07 -1.21 16.37
C VAL A 134 3.11 -1.85 15.46
N PHE A 135 3.28 -1.35 14.23
CA PHE A 135 4.31 -1.84 13.30
C PHE A 135 5.70 -1.78 13.97
N ARG A 136 6.40 -2.92 14.03
CA ARG A 136 7.69 -3.05 14.71
C ARG A 136 8.84 -3.21 13.72
N ARG A 137 9.96 -2.56 14.01
CA ARG A 137 11.24 -2.82 13.35
C ARG A 137 12.17 -3.56 14.29
N GLU A 138 12.88 -4.57 13.78
CA GLU A 138 13.93 -5.24 14.53
C GLU A 138 15.24 -4.49 14.37
N PHE A 139 16.09 -4.52 15.39
CA PHE A 139 17.44 -3.96 15.34
C PHE A 139 18.42 -4.86 16.09
N GLU A 140 19.69 -4.81 15.71
CA GLU A 140 20.75 -5.57 16.38
C GLU A 140 21.72 -4.65 17.13
N TRP A 141 22.05 -3.51 16.53
CA TRP A 141 23.06 -2.57 17.02
C TRP A 141 22.47 -1.18 17.29
N ALA A 142 23.18 -0.36 18.07
CA ALA A 142 22.71 0.96 18.46
C ALA A 142 22.67 1.97 17.31
N ASP A 143 23.61 1.87 16.37
CA ASP A 143 23.67 2.66 15.14
C ASP A 143 22.56 2.27 14.15
N ASP A 144 22.31 0.96 14.00
CA ASP A 144 21.18 0.41 13.25
C ASP A 144 19.83 0.93 13.77
N LEU A 145 19.62 0.85 15.10
CA LEU A 145 18.44 1.42 15.74
C LEU A 145 18.29 2.92 15.44
N ALA A 146 19.36 3.70 15.54
CA ALA A 146 19.32 5.13 15.24
C ALA A 146 18.97 5.42 13.77
N ALA A 147 19.50 4.62 12.84
CA ALA A 147 19.14 4.72 11.42
C ALA A 147 17.64 4.44 11.23
N HIS A 148 17.15 3.33 11.78
CA HIS A 148 15.74 2.94 11.72
C HIS A 148 14.79 3.98 12.32
N VAL A 149 15.14 4.57 13.47
CA VAL A 149 14.37 5.68 14.06
C VAL A 149 14.33 6.88 13.10
N GLY A 150 15.47 7.24 12.51
CA GLY A 150 15.53 8.36 11.58
C GLY A 150 14.67 8.17 10.33
N GLU A 151 14.70 6.97 9.76
CA GLU A 151 13.85 6.60 8.62
C GLU A 151 12.37 6.66 8.98
N SER A 152 11.96 6.04 10.09
CA SER A 152 10.56 5.99 10.51
C SER A 152 9.98 7.39 10.78
N ILE A 153 10.78 8.30 11.34
CA ILE A 153 10.36 9.70 11.53
C ILE A 153 10.25 10.43 10.18
N THR A 154 11.22 10.22 9.28
CA THR A 154 11.20 10.82 7.94
C THR A 154 9.97 10.37 7.16
N GLU A 155 9.63 9.08 7.23
CA GLU A 155 8.43 8.52 6.61
C GLU A 155 7.14 9.11 7.22
N LEU A 156 7.07 9.21 8.55
CA LEU A 156 5.93 9.82 9.25
C LEU A 156 5.72 11.27 8.80
N TRP A 157 6.81 12.05 8.70
CA TRP A 157 6.76 13.44 8.27
C TRP A 157 6.42 13.59 6.79
N THR A 158 6.98 12.74 5.93
CA THR A 158 6.69 12.77 4.50
C THR A 158 5.21 12.46 4.26
N ASN A 159 4.66 11.48 4.99
CA ASN A 159 3.25 11.15 4.95
C ASN A 159 2.37 12.27 5.52
N ALA A 160 2.75 12.90 6.63
CA ALA A 160 2.01 14.01 7.23
C ALA A 160 2.02 15.25 6.33
N LEU A 161 3.18 15.60 5.77
CA LEU A 161 3.34 16.71 4.83
C LEU A 161 2.57 16.44 3.54
N ALA A 162 2.63 15.22 2.99
CA ALA A 162 1.84 14.83 1.83
C ALA A 162 0.33 15.01 2.11
N ARG A 163 -0.16 14.54 3.27
CA ARG A 163 -1.56 14.75 3.69
C ARG A 163 -1.91 16.24 3.77
N GLN A 164 -1.05 17.06 4.38
CA GLN A 164 -1.29 18.50 4.49
C GLN A 164 -1.27 19.20 3.11
N LEU A 165 -0.29 18.89 2.25
CA LEU A 165 -0.21 19.45 0.90
C LEU A 165 -1.41 19.04 0.04
N ILE A 166 -1.91 17.81 0.22
CA ILE A 166 -3.15 17.34 -0.42
C ILE A 166 -4.35 18.12 0.13
N GLN A 167 -4.48 18.26 1.46
CA GLN A 167 -5.56 19.04 2.08
C GLN A 167 -5.53 20.51 1.67
N GLU A 168 -4.35 21.12 1.59
CA GLU A 168 -4.18 22.49 1.12
C GLU A 168 -4.49 22.61 -0.37
N ALA A 169 -4.10 21.64 -1.19
CA ALA A 169 -4.47 21.59 -2.60
C ALA A 169 -5.99 21.43 -2.78
N GLU A 170 -6.64 20.61 -1.94
CA GLU A 170 -8.09 20.43 -1.90
C GLU A 170 -8.83 21.67 -1.39
N ALA A 171 -8.30 22.37 -0.38
CA ALA A 171 -8.87 23.60 0.15
C ALA A 171 -8.65 24.80 -0.79
N ARG A 172 -7.58 24.79 -1.59
CA ARG A 172 -7.33 25.76 -2.67
C ARG A 172 -8.09 25.42 -3.95
N ARG A 173 -8.74 24.26 -4.05
CA ARG A 173 -9.77 24.07 -5.09
C ARG A 173 -10.88 25.06 -4.77
N PRO A 174 -11.24 25.96 -5.70
CA PRO A 174 -12.40 26.82 -5.47
C PRO A 174 -13.60 25.91 -5.14
N SER A 175 -14.39 26.32 -4.14
CA SER A 175 -15.66 25.69 -3.82
C SER A 175 -16.36 25.45 -5.14
N SER A 176 -16.59 24.19 -5.48
CA SER A 176 -17.32 23.84 -6.68
C SER A 176 -18.67 24.53 -6.59
N THR A 177 -18.82 25.64 -7.31
CA THR A 177 -20.09 25.95 -7.95
C THR A 177 -20.55 24.61 -8.51
N PRO A 178 -21.74 24.10 -8.15
CA PRO A 178 -22.20 22.84 -8.70
C PRO A 178 -22.03 22.98 -10.21
N LEU A 179 -21.16 22.14 -10.78
CA LEU A 179 -20.98 22.11 -12.22
C LEU A 179 -22.39 22.03 -12.78
N PRO A 180 -22.80 22.97 -13.65
CA PRO A 180 -24.13 22.90 -14.24
C PRO A 180 -24.23 21.50 -14.78
N ALA A 181 -25.26 20.75 -14.33
CA ALA A 181 -25.45 19.34 -14.62
C ALA A 181 -24.92 19.08 -16.01
N VAL A 182 -23.72 18.48 -16.09
CA VAL A 182 -23.10 18.23 -17.38
C VAL A 182 -24.14 17.39 -18.06
N ALA A 183 -24.76 17.94 -19.10
CA ALA A 183 -25.67 17.19 -19.92
C ALA A 183 -24.85 15.99 -20.35
N ILE A 184 -25.14 14.84 -19.74
CA ILE A 184 -24.51 13.56 -20.07
C ILE A 184 -24.97 13.37 -21.51
N ARG A 185 -24.12 13.81 -22.46
CA ARG A 185 -24.30 13.46 -23.84
C ARG A 185 -24.27 11.92 -23.85
N PRO A 186 -25.17 11.27 -24.61
CA PRO A 186 -25.08 9.83 -24.82
C PRO A 186 -23.62 9.51 -25.17
N LEU A 187 -23.05 8.45 -24.59
CA LEU A 187 -21.71 7.98 -24.95
C LEU A 187 -21.61 8.05 -26.47
N GLN A 188 -20.83 8.99 -27.01
CA GLN A 188 -20.47 8.91 -28.42
C GLN A 188 -19.64 7.64 -28.48
N ARG A 189 -20.19 6.62 -29.15
CA ARG A 189 -19.57 5.32 -29.34
C ARG A 189 -18.27 5.53 -30.13
N SER A 190 -17.23 5.93 -29.43
CA SER A 190 -15.87 5.89 -29.97
C SER A 190 -15.60 4.43 -30.29
N GLY A 191 -15.17 4.14 -31.51
CA GLY A 191 -14.76 2.79 -31.92
C GLY A 191 -13.45 2.37 -31.27
N ARG A 192 -13.22 2.74 -30.01
CA ARG A 192 -11.95 2.62 -29.28
C ARG A 192 -12.12 1.78 -28.03
N VAL A 193 -11.13 0.95 -27.76
CA VAL A 193 -11.05 0.11 -26.56
C VAL A 193 -9.92 0.60 -25.67
N LEU A 194 -10.21 0.77 -24.38
CA LEU A 194 -9.18 1.05 -23.38
C LEU A 194 -8.64 -0.26 -22.82
N ILE A 195 -7.32 -0.40 -22.76
CA ILE A 195 -6.62 -1.41 -21.97
C ILE A 195 -5.95 -0.72 -20.77
N ALA A 196 -6.45 -0.97 -19.58
CA ALA A 196 -6.03 -0.32 -18.34
C ALA A 196 -5.22 -1.26 -17.44
N GLY A 197 -4.03 -0.83 -17.04
CA GLY A 197 -3.18 -1.54 -16.09
C GLY A 197 -3.05 -0.86 -14.72
N ALA A 198 -2.30 -1.49 -13.83
CA ALA A 198 -2.20 -1.07 -12.42
C ALA A 198 -1.66 0.36 -12.26
N GLY A 199 -0.92 0.86 -13.24
CA GLY A 199 -0.43 2.24 -13.29
C GLY A 199 -1.55 3.30 -13.30
N MET A 200 -2.77 2.97 -13.72
CA MET A 200 -3.92 3.88 -13.60
C MET A 200 -4.38 4.05 -12.15
N SER A 201 -4.24 3.01 -11.33
CA SER A 201 -4.72 2.99 -9.94
C SER A 201 -3.70 3.54 -8.93
N VAL A 202 -2.45 3.79 -9.34
CA VAL A 202 -1.37 4.27 -8.45
C VAL A 202 -1.71 5.59 -7.78
N ALA A 203 -2.22 6.57 -8.55
CA ALA A 203 -2.58 7.88 -8.01
C ALA A 203 -3.77 7.84 -7.04
N ALA A 204 -4.56 6.77 -7.07
CA ALA A 204 -5.62 6.52 -6.10
C ALA A 204 -5.06 6.02 -4.76
N GLY A 205 -3.84 5.47 -4.74
CA GLY A 205 -3.23 4.85 -3.57
C GLY A 205 -3.14 3.33 -3.65
N TYR A 206 -3.49 2.70 -4.78
CA TYR A 206 -3.24 1.27 -4.98
C TYR A 206 -1.77 1.01 -5.33
N PRO A 207 -1.19 -0.10 -4.82
CA PRO A 207 0.19 -0.45 -5.10
C PRO A 207 0.38 -0.89 -6.55
N THR A 208 1.59 -0.72 -7.07
CA THR A 208 1.98 -1.31 -8.37
C THR A 208 2.20 -2.82 -8.24
N ALA A 209 2.19 -3.51 -9.39
CA ALA A 209 2.57 -4.93 -9.44
C ALA A 209 4.00 -5.16 -8.88
N GLN A 210 4.90 -4.18 -9.00
CA GLN A 210 6.25 -4.27 -8.45
C GLN A 210 6.25 -4.35 -6.92
N LEU A 211 5.45 -3.55 -6.24
CA LEU A 211 5.34 -3.60 -4.77
C LEU A 211 4.79 -4.94 -4.28
N LEU A 212 3.84 -5.52 -5.02
CA LEU A 212 3.35 -6.88 -4.78
C LEU A 212 4.46 -7.92 -4.97
N MET A 213 5.25 -7.82 -6.04
CA MET A 213 6.38 -8.72 -6.27
C MET A 213 7.43 -8.62 -5.16
N GLU A 214 7.80 -7.41 -4.73
CA GLU A 214 8.73 -7.21 -3.62
C GLU A 214 8.21 -7.83 -2.31
N ALA A 215 6.89 -7.75 -2.07
CA ALA A 215 6.27 -8.38 -0.92
C ALA A 215 6.29 -9.91 -0.98
N PHE A 216 5.96 -10.49 -2.13
CA PHE A 216 6.08 -11.94 -2.34
C PHE A 216 7.52 -12.40 -2.17
N ALA A 217 8.48 -11.65 -2.71
CA ALA A 217 9.89 -11.96 -2.62
C ALA A 217 10.39 -11.95 -1.17
N ARG A 218 10.01 -10.94 -0.37
CA ARG A 218 10.32 -10.87 1.07
C ARG A 218 9.72 -12.02 1.87
N ASP A 219 8.48 -12.38 1.59
CA ASP A 219 7.80 -13.51 2.26
C ASP A 219 8.45 -14.86 1.86
N LEU A 220 8.87 -15.00 0.60
CA LEU A 220 9.51 -16.22 0.08
C LEU A 220 10.94 -16.42 0.59
N TRP A 221 11.73 -15.35 0.61
CA TRP A 221 13.14 -15.35 0.93
C TRP A 221 13.41 -14.31 2.03
N GLU A 222 13.71 -14.78 3.24
CA GLU A 222 14.00 -13.95 4.42
C GLU A 222 15.34 -13.19 4.27
N GLY A 223 15.41 -12.15 3.41
CA GLY A 223 16.63 -11.36 3.17
C GLY A 223 16.58 -10.39 1.97
N GLU A 224 17.68 -9.64 1.76
CA GLU A 224 17.85 -8.69 0.63
C GLU A 224 17.75 -9.41 -0.72
N VAL A 225 16.59 -9.31 -1.37
CA VAL A 225 16.42 -9.76 -2.75
C VAL A 225 17.02 -8.71 -3.67
N SER A 226 18.30 -8.87 -3.97
CA SER A 226 18.96 -8.11 -5.04
C SER A 226 18.30 -8.44 -6.37
N GLU A 227 17.55 -7.46 -6.91
CA GLU A 227 16.83 -7.47 -8.19
C GLU A 227 15.89 -8.68 -8.39
N VAL A 228 14.58 -8.45 -8.25
CA VAL A 228 13.56 -9.43 -8.62
C VAL A 228 13.67 -9.72 -10.12
N ARG A 229 14.30 -10.83 -10.49
CA ARG A 229 14.46 -11.29 -11.89
C ARG A 229 13.26 -12.07 -12.42
N TYR A 230 12.24 -12.26 -11.60
CA TYR A 230 11.05 -13.05 -11.91
C TYR A 230 9.90 -12.17 -12.37
N SER A 231 9.06 -12.69 -13.26
CA SER A 231 7.77 -12.07 -13.55
C SER A 231 6.80 -12.21 -12.38
N PHE A 232 5.74 -11.39 -12.35
CA PHE A 232 4.71 -11.45 -11.32
C PHE A 232 4.10 -12.86 -11.22
N SER A 233 3.72 -13.45 -12.35
CA SER A 233 3.05 -14.76 -12.41
C SER A 233 3.95 -15.93 -11.98
N GLU A 234 5.26 -15.85 -12.26
CA GLU A 234 6.23 -16.84 -11.79
C GLU A 234 6.43 -16.75 -10.29
N LEU A 235 6.62 -15.53 -9.77
CA LEU A 235 6.82 -15.30 -8.35
C LEU A 235 5.59 -15.68 -7.54
N ALA A 236 4.40 -15.36 -8.04
CA ALA A 236 3.13 -15.82 -7.50
C ALA A 236 3.03 -17.35 -7.50
N GLY A 237 3.52 -18.01 -8.57
CA GLY A 237 3.61 -19.47 -8.65
C GLY A 237 4.50 -20.07 -7.54
N TYR A 238 5.67 -19.48 -7.28
CA TYR A 238 6.52 -19.89 -6.16
C TYR A 238 5.86 -19.65 -4.80
N TYR A 239 5.19 -18.50 -4.63
CA TYR A 239 4.45 -18.18 -3.42
C TYR A 239 3.34 -19.20 -3.15
N GLN A 240 2.54 -19.53 -4.17
CA GLN A 240 1.50 -20.55 -4.08
C GLN A 240 2.07 -21.93 -3.77
N ALA A 241 3.20 -22.31 -4.36
CA ALA A 241 3.83 -23.60 -4.10
C ALA A 241 4.30 -23.72 -2.63
N LYS A 242 4.79 -22.62 -2.03
CA LYS A 242 5.28 -22.60 -0.64
C LYS A 242 4.15 -22.44 0.39
N PHE A 243 3.17 -21.58 0.12
CA PHE A 243 2.17 -21.14 1.11
C PHE A 243 0.73 -21.55 0.80
N GLY A 244 0.47 -22.11 -0.38
CA GLY A 244 -0.86 -22.51 -0.84
C GLY A 244 -1.64 -21.40 -1.57
N ALA A 245 -2.63 -21.80 -2.37
CA ALA A 245 -3.41 -20.89 -3.22
C ALA A 245 -4.25 -19.89 -2.41
N SER A 246 -4.90 -20.34 -1.33
CA SER A 246 -5.72 -19.47 -0.48
C SER A 246 -4.89 -18.38 0.19
N ARG A 247 -3.63 -18.67 0.55
CA ARG A 247 -2.73 -17.68 1.15
C ARG A 247 -2.26 -16.66 0.11
N LEU A 248 -1.96 -17.09 -1.12
CA LEU A 248 -1.64 -16.20 -2.23
C LEU A 248 -2.79 -15.23 -2.51
N GLN A 249 -4.02 -15.76 -2.65
CA GLN A 249 -5.21 -14.94 -2.88
C GLN A 249 -5.40 -13.92 -1.76
N GLN A 250 -5.35 -14.35 -0.51
CA GLN A 250 -5.46 -13.43 0.63
C GLN A 250 -4.37 -12.36 0.60
N ARG A 251 -3.13 -12.73 0.28
CA ARG A 251 -2.01 -11.77 0.20
C ARG A 251 -2.24 -10.72 -0.88
N VAL A 252 -2.76 -11.08 -2.04
CA VAL A 252 -3.15 -10.12 -3.09
C VAL A 252 -4.26 -9.19 -2.59
N LEU A 253 -5.29 -9.75 -1.94
CA LEU A 253 -6.41 -8.96 -1.41
C LEU A 253 -5.98 -8.01 -0.28
N ASP A 254 -5.06 -8.42 0.59
CA ASP A 254 -4.52 -7.58 1.66
C ASP A 254 -3.85 -6.32 1.09
N PHE A 255 -3.16 -6.44 -0.05
CA PHE A 255 -2.55 -5.30 -0.75
C PHE A 255 -3.57 -4.35 -1.37
N LEU A 256 -4.79 -4.84 -1.62
CA LEU A 256 -5.90 -4.03 -2.13
C LEU A 256 -6.77 -3.49 -0.97
N ASN A 257 -6.60 -4.00 0.24
CA ASN A 257 -7.32 -3.56 1.42
C ASN A 257 -6.57 -2.39 2.08
N THR A 258 -6.63 -1.22 1.46
CA THR A 258 -6.03 -0.01 1.99
C THR A 258 -6.85 0.53 3.18
N PRO A 259 -6.22 1.04 4.25
CA PRO A 259 -6.92 1.56 5.44
C PRO A 259 -7.88 2.73 5.19
N GLN A 260 -7.80 3.37 4.02
CA GLN A 260 -8.66 4.49 3.61
C GLN A 260 -9.53 4.09 2.43
N THR A 261 -10.71 4.70 2.31
CA THR A 261 -11.58 4.54 1.15
C THR A 261 -10.88 5.11 -0.09
N VAL A 262 -10.45 4.23 -1.00
CA VAL A 262 -9.86 4.64 -2.27
C VAL A 262 -10.96 5.17 -3.20
N LEU A 263 -10.81 6.42 -3.65
CA LEU A 263 -11.72 7.03 -4.61
C LEU A 263 -11.16 6.91 -6.04
N PRO A 264 -12.03 6.81 -7.07
CA PRO A 264 -11.59 6.83 -8.46
C PRO A 264 -10.87 8.15 -8.81
N THR A 265 -9.77 8.06 -9.55
CA THR A 265 -9.01 9.23 -10.01
C THR A 265 -9.70 9.91 -11.19
N LEU A 266 -9.18 11.08 -11.62
CA LEU A 266 -9.65 11.76 -12.82
C LEU A 266 -9.59 10.84 -14.05
N ALA A 267 -8.52 10.06 -14.19
CA ALA A 267 -8.39 9.09 -15.29
C ALA A 267 -9.53 8.08 -15.32
N HIS A 268 -9.92 7.52 -14.17
CA HIS A 268 -11.05 6.58 -14.08
C HIS A 268 -12.37 7.26 -14.47
N LEU A 269 -12.65 8.43 -13.88
CA LEU A 269 -13.89 9.19 -14.15
C LEU A 269 -14.01 9.56 -15.63
N ARG A 270 -12.91 9.97 -16.26
CA ARG A 270 -12.89 10.29 -17.70
C ARG A 270 -12.96 9.03 -18.56
N ALA A 271 -12.32 7.94 -18.15
CA ALA A 271 -12.28 6.70 -18.92
C ALA A 271 -13.68 6.10 -19.08
N VAL A 272 -14.45 6.03 -17.99
CA VAL A 272 -15.80 5.44 -18.02
C VAL A 272 -16.80 6.24 -18.87
N VAL A 273 -16.52 7.53 -19.08
CA VAL A 273 -17.30 8.39 -19.98
C VAL A 273 -16.83 8.27 -21.44
N SER A 274 -15.53 8.04 -21.66
CA SER A 274 -14.91 8.13 -22.98
C SER A 274 -14.86 6.81 -23.74
N PHE A 275 -14.84 5.69 -23.01
CA PHE A 275 -14.69 4.35 -23.56
C PHE A 275 -15.92 3.50 -23.25
N PRO A 276 -16.69 3.06 -24.26
CA PRO A 276 -17.81 2.14 -24.05
C PRO A 276 -17.33 0.74 -23.63
N VAL A 277 -16.07 0.41 -23.92
CA VAL A 277 -15.44 -0.85 -23.56
C VAL A 277 -14.09 -0.59 -22.90
N ILE A 278 -13.94 -1.12 -21.69
CA ILE A 278 -12.69 -1.09 -20.93
C ILE A 278 -12.27 -2.53 -20.65
N VAL A 279 -11.01 -2.86 -20.93
CA VAL A 279 -10.35 -4.11 -20.58
C VAL A 279 -9.31 -3.78 -19.52
N THR A 280 -9.32 -4.45 -18.38
CA THR A 280 -8.36 -4.17 -17.30
C THR A 280 -7.70 -5.42 -16.73
N THR A 281 -6.43 -5.28 -16.39
CA THR A 281 -5.65 -6.24 -15.60
C THR A 281 -5.61 -5.87 -14.11
N ASN A 282 -6.50 -4.97 -13.66
CA ASN A 282 -6.56 -4.54 -12.28
C ASN A 282 -7.60 -5.35 -11.51
N TYR A 283 -7.26 -5.73 -10.27
CA TYR A 283 -8.16 -6.41 -9.36
C TYR A 283 -9.10 -5.42 -8.63
N ASP A 284 -8.70 -4.15 -8.49
CA ASP A 284 -9.43 -3.12 -7.75
C ASP A 284 -10.79 -2.77 -8.37
N LEU A 285 -11.62 -2.01 -7.63
CA LEU A 285 -12.99 -1.66 -8.01
C LEU A 285 -13.13 -0.19 -8.48
N LEU A 286 -12.07 0.46 -8.94
CA LEU A 286 -12.11 1.90 -9.22
C LEU A 286 -12.94 2.26 -10.45
N PHE A 287 -12.99 1.40 -11.47
CA PHE A 287 -13.84 1.66 -12.64
C PHE A 287 -15.32 1.52 -12.30
N GLU A 288 -15.67 0.50 -11.51
CA GLU A 288 -17.00 0.26 -10.97
C GLU A 288 -17.45 1.46 -10.14
N ARG A 289 -16.62 1.89 -9.17
CA ARG A 289 -16.88 3.10 -8.36
C ARG A 289 -17.00 4.37 -9.20
N ALA A 290 -16.20 4.51 -10.27
CA ALA A 290 -16.32 5.65 -11.18
C ALA A 290 -17.66 5.65 -11.94
N CYS A 291 -18.12 4.48 -12.38
CA CYS A 291 -19.43 4.32 -13.02
C CYS A 291 -20.57 4.64 -12.03
N GLU A 292 -20.50 4.11 -10.81
CA GLU A 292 -21.46 4.39 -9.73
C GLU A 292 -21.52 5.89 -9.40
N PHE A 293 -20.36 6.53 -9.25
CA PHE A 293 -20.22 7.95 -8.93
C PHE A 293 -20.85 8.85 -10.00
N LEU A 294 -20.65 8.50 -11.28
CA LEU A 294 -21.19 9.24 -12.42
C LEU A 294 -22.58 8.74 -12.87
N ARG A 295 -23.12 7.71 -12.22
CA ARG A 295 -24.38 7.03 -12.57
C ARG A 295 -24.42 6.53 -14.01
N ILE A 296 -23.31 5.99 -14.48
CA ILE A 296 -23.18 5.37 -15.81
C ILE A 296 -23.60 3.90 -15.68
N PRO A 297 -24.56 3.41 -16.49
CA PRO A 297 -24.87 1.98 -16.55
C PRO A 297 -23.63 1.21 -16.98
N TYR A 298 -23.26 0.20 -16.21
CA TYR A 298 -22.11 -0.65 -16.52
C TYR A 298 -22.40 -2.12 -16.22
N ARG A 299 -21.65 -3.00 -16.88
CA ARG A 299 -21.59 -4.43 -16.56
C ARG A 299 -20.14 -4.87 -16.45
N VAL A 300 -19.89 -5.82 -15.55
CA VAL A 300 -18.56 -6.42 -15.34
C VAL A 300 -18.59 -7.82 -15.93
N VAL A 301 -17.59 -8.14 -16.75
CA VAL A 301 -17.38 -9.48 -17.34
C VAL A 301 -16.05 -10.01 -16.83
N GLN A 302 -16.11 -11.10 -16.07
CA GLN A 302 -14.97 -11.79 -15.48
C GLN A 302 -14.45 -12.91 -16.42
N PRO A 303 -13.26 -13.48 -16.18
CA PRO A 303 -12.60 -14.37 -17.13
C PRO A 303 -13.41 -15.63 -17.46
N HIS A 304 -14.12 -16.17 -16.48
CA HIS A 304 -14.87 -17.44 -16.60
C HIS A 304 -16.38 -17.23 -16.75
N ASP A 305 -16.84 -16.00 -16.94
CA ASP A 305 -18.26 -15.70 -17.14
C ASP A 305 -18.74 -16.19 -18.52
N ALA A 306 -20.05 -16.42 -18.61
CA ALA A 306 -20.70 -16.57 -19.90
C ALA A 306 -20.68 -15.22 -20.65
N LEU A 307 -20.57 -15.26 -21.98
CA LEU A 307 -20.67 -14.05 -22.77
C LEU A 307 -22.08 -13.45 -22.64
N PRO A 308 -22.19 -12.13 -22.45
CA PRO A 308 -23.48 -11.46 -22.50
C PRO A 308 -24.10 -11.60 -23.90
N ASP A 309 -25.38 -11.98 -23.96
CA ASP A 309 -26.15 -12.16 -25.21
C ASP A 309 -27.23 -11.08 -25.40
N ASP A 310 -27.05 -9.93 -24.72
CA ASP A 310 -27.98 -8.81 -24.71
C ASP A 310 -27.36 -7.52 -25.28
N ASP A 311 -28.22 -6.74 -25.95
CA ASP A 311 -27.90 -5.37 -26.39
C ASP A 311 -27.87 -4.45 -25.16
N PHE A 312 -26.69 -4.32 -24.56
CA PHE A 312 -26.48 -3.47 -23.38
C PHE A 312 -26.06 -2.04 -23.77
N GLU A 313 -26.91 -1.07 -23.44
CA GLU A 313 -26.60 0.36 -23.57
C GLU A 313 -25.88 0.87 -22.31
N GLY A 314 -24.58 0.58 -22.22
CA GLY A 314 -23.73 1.05 -21.13
C GLY A 314 -22.27 0.66 -21.33
N LEU A 315 -21.45 0.88 -20.30
CA LEU A 315 -20.04 0.50 -20.30
C LEU A 315 -19.88 -1.01 -20.04
N THR A 316 -19.13 -1.70 -20.90
CA THR A 316 -18.70 -3.08 -20.62
C THR A 316 -17.27 -3.08 -20.08
N LEU A 317 -17.11 -3.49 -18.83
CA LEU A 317 -15.83 -3.64 -18.15
C LEU A 317 -15.40 -5.11 -18.15
N TYR A 318 -14.36 -5.44 -18.91
CA TYR A 318 -13.74 -6.76 -18.92
C TYR A 318 -12.59 -6.81 -17.91
N LYS A 319 -12.71 -7.63 -16.87
CA LYS A 319 -11.64 -7.87 -15.88
C LYS A 319 -10.97 -9.21 -16.16
N ILE A 320 -9.93 -9.19 -17.00
CA ILE A 320 -9.35 -10.41 -17.58
C ILE A 320 -8.51 -11.23 -16.61
N VAL A 321 -8.22 -10.69 -15.44
CA VAL A 321 -7.52 -11.37 -14.34
C VAL A 321 -8.43 -11.62 -13.12
N GLY A 322 -9.73 -11.34 -13.24
CA GLY A 322 -10.68 -11.43 -12.14
C GLY A 322 -10.79 -10.15 -11.32
N SER A 323 -11.53 -10.22 -10.20
CA SER A 323 -11.89 -9.07 -9.38
C SER A 323 -11.65 -9.32 -7.90
N ALA A 324 -11.24 -8.28 -7.15
CA ALA A 324 -11.15 -8.33 -5.70
C ALA A 324 -12.51 -8.58 -5.01
N SER A 325 -13.61 -8.22 -5.68
CA SER A 325 -14.97 -8.50 -5.19
C SER A 325 -15.38 -9.98 -5.31
N ASP A 326 -14.69 -10.74 -6.16
CA ASP A 326 -14.92 -12.17 -6.38
C ASP A 326 -13.57 -12.90 -6.40
N PRO A 327 -13.04 -13.27 -5.22
CA PRO A 327 -11.73 -13.91 -5.10
C PRO A 327 -11.59 -15.23 -5.87
N SER A 328 -12.71 -15.90 -6.21
CA SER A 328 -12.69 -17.16 -6.95
C SER A 328 -12.36 -16.97 -8.44
N SER A 329 -12.54 -15.76 -8.95
CA SER A 329 -12.24 -15.38 -10.34
C SER A 329 -10.76 -15.05 -10.61
N LEU A 330 -9.95 -14.93 -9.56
CA LEU A 330 -8.60 -14.38 -9.64
C LEU A 330 -7.64 -15.28 -10.43
N ILE A 331 -7.00 -14.72 -11.43
CA ILE A 331 -5.89 -15.31 -12.18
C ILE A 331 -4.61 -14.64 -11.69
N ILE A 332 -3.71 -15.41 -11.08
CA ILE A 332 -2.54 -14.86 -10.39
C ILE A 332 -1.25 -15.53 -10.86
N THR A 333 -1.24 -16.86 -10.99
CA THR A 333 -0.03 -17.63 -11.28
C THR A 333 0.13 -17.97 -12.76
N SER A 334 1.35 -18.33 -13.16
CA SER A 334 1.60 -18.81 -14.54
C SER A 334 0.84 -20.09 -14.89
N ALA A 335 0.38 -20.86 -13.90
CA ALA A 335 -0.43 -22.06 -14.11
C ALA A 335 -1.89 -21.74 -14.46
N ASP A 336 -2.38 -20.55 -14.07
CA ASP A 336 -3.76 -20.10 -14.32
C ASP A 336 -3.92 -19.49 -15.73
N LEU A 337 -2.82 -18.99 -16.32
CA LEU A 337 -2.84 -18.30 -17.61
C LEU A 337 -3.36 -19.15 -18.78
N PRO A 338 -2.97 -20.43 -18.96
CA PRO A 338 -3.40 -21.19 -20.12
C PRO A 338 -4.91 -21.45 -20.16
N SER A 339 -5.56 -21.59 -18.99
CA SER A 339 -7.01 -21.80 -18.91
C SER A 339 -7.79 -20.51 -19.12
N SER A 340 -7.28 -19.37 -18.64
CA SER A 340 -7.92 -18.07 -18.83
C SER A 340 -7.91 -17.61 -20.30
N MET A 341 -6.86 -17.92 -21.04
CA MET A 341 -6.72 -17.60 -22.46
C MET A 341 -7.65 -18.42 -23.37
N ARG A 342 -8.24 -19.51 -22.88
CA ARG A 342 -9.14 -20.39 -23.66
C ARG A 342 -10.63 -20.11 -23.41
N THR A 343 -10.93 -18.99 -22.77
CA THR A 343 -12.29 -18.62 -22.40
C THR A 343 -13.00 -17.89 -23.55
N PRO A 344 -14.34 -18.03 -23.68
CA PRO A 344 -15.12 -17.24 -24.63
C PRO A 344 -14.96 -15.73 -24.43
N VAL A 345 -14.76 -15.29 -23.17
CA VAL A 345 -14.50 -13.90 -22.81
C VAL A 345 -13.18 -13.42 -23.41
N PHE A 346 -12.09 -14.18 -23.26
CA PHE A 346 -10.80 -13.82 -23.85
C PHE A 346 -10.89 -13.72 -25.38
N GLU A 347 -11.60 -14.64 -26.04
CA GLU A 347 -11.84 -14.61 -27.48
C GLU A 347 -12.65 -13.38 -27.93
N SER A 348 -13.69 -13.01 -27.17
CA SER A 348 -14.46 -11.78 -27.42
C SER A 348 -13.58 -10.54 -27.35
N ILE A 349 -12.70 -10.45 -26.34
CA ILE A 349 -11.74 -9.35 -26.20
C ILE A 349 -10.74 -9.34 -27.35
N ARG A 350 -10.25 -10.51 -27.77
CA ARG A 350 -9.34 -10.65 -28.92
C ARG A 350 -9.96 -10.09 -30.19
N GLU A 351 -11.23 -10.38 -30.46
CA GLU A 351 -11.97 -9.81 -31.59
C GLU A 351 -12.20 -8.30 -31.46
N LEU A 352 -12.49 -7.81 -30.25
CA LEU A 352 -12.62 -6.38 -29.98
C LEU A 352 -11.30 -5.64 -30.27
N VAL A 353 -10.18 -6.19 -29.79
CA VAL A 353 -8.83 -5.63 -29.98
C VAL A 353 -8.42 -5.62 -31.45
N LYS A 354 -8.83 -6.62 -32.24
CA LYS A 354 -8.63 -6.65 -33.69
C LYS A 354 -9.39 -5.55 -34.43
N ARG A 355 -10.63 -5.28 -34.01
CA ARG A 355 -11.61 -4.47 -34.75
C ARG A 355 -11.60 -2.98 -34.41
N HIS A 356 -10.97 -2.59 -33.30
CA HIS A 356 -11.06 -1.23 -32.75
C HIS A 356 -9.68 -0.56 -32.65
N GLU A 357 -9.68 0.77 -32.52
CA GLU A 357 -8.46 1.46 -32.12
C GLU A 357 -8.21 1.25 -30.62
N LEU A 358 -6.94 1.26 -30.21
CA LEU A 358 -6.57 0.92 -28.84
C LEU A 358 -5.94 2.11 -28.13
N VAL A 359 -6.30 2.28 -26.86
CA VAL A 359 -5.58 3.14 -25.93
C VAL A 359 -5.16 2.27 -24.76
N VAL A 360 -3.86 2.16 -24.52
CA VAL A 360 -3.28 1.37 -23.43
C VAL A 360 -2.72 2.34 -22.40
N ILE A 361 -3.21 2.33 -21.17
CA ILE A 361 -2.82 3.28 -20.13
C ILE A 361 -2.35 2.53 -18.89
N GLY A 362 -1.18 2.92 -18.35
CA GLY A 362 -0.70 2.43 -17.06
C GLY A 362 -0.38 0.93 -17.04
N HIS A 363 -0.15 0.32 -18.21
CA HIS A 363 0.17 -1.09 -18.35
C HIS A 363 1.64 -1.27 -18.77
N SER A 364 2.36 -2.20 -18.14
CA SER A 364 3.79 -2.45 -18.40
C SER A 364 4.08 -3.18 -19.72
N LEU A 365 3.04 -3.73 -20.37
CA LEU A 365 3.11 -4.58 -21.57
C LEU A 365 3.89 -5.90 -21.38
N ARG A 366 4.32 -6.21 -20.15
CA ARG A 366 5.06 -7.44 -19.82
C ARG A 366 4.13 -8.60 -19.44
N ASP A 367 2.86 -8.32 -19.20
CA ASP A 367 1.85 -9.32 -18.88
C ASP A 367 1.52 -10.19 -20.11
N SER A 368 1.58 -11.50 -19.95
CA SER A 368 1.38 -12.45 -21.05
C SER A 368 -0.03 -12.39 -21.65
N ASN A 369 -1.07 -12.06 -20.87
CA ASN A 369 -2.44 -11.94 -21.40
C ASN A 369 -2.51 -10.77 -22.38
N VAL A 370 -1.97 -9.62 -21.99
CA VAL A 370 -1.98 -8.43 -22.83
C VAL A 370 -1.06 -8.60 -24.05
N GLN A 371 0.09 -9.27 -23.90
CA GLN A 371 0.96 -9.58 -25.04
C GLN A 371 0.26 -10.48 -26.08
N GLN A 372 -0.50 -11.48 -25.65
CA GLN A 372 -1.29 -12.32 -26.55
C GLN A 372 -2.39 -11.52 -27.27
N LEU A 373 -3.11 -10.66 -26.53
CA LEU A 373 -4.12 -9.79 -27.12
C LEU A 373 -3.52 -8.81 -28.16
N LEU A 374 -2.38 -8.22 -27.84
CA LEU A 374 -1.71 -7.26 -28.72
C LEU A 374 -0.99 -7.91 -29.90
N GLY A 375 -0.49 -9.14 -29.75
CA GLY A 375 0.22 -9.87 -30.80
C GLY A 375 -0.64 -10.20 -32.02
N GLU A 376 -1.96 -10.29 -31.85
CA GLU A 376 -2.90 -10.54 -32.93
C GLU A 376 -3.71 -9.30 -33.34
N ARG A 377 -3.32 -8.10 -32.91
CA ARG A 377 -4.05 -6.88 -33.23
C ARG A 377 -4.03 -6.59 -34.74
N GLY A 378 -5.07 -5.93 -35.25
CA GLY A 378 -5.06 -5.40 -36.62
C GLY A 378 -4.19 -4.15 -36.76
N GLU A 379 -4.03 -3.65 -37.98
CA GLU A 379 -3.17 -2.48 -38.30
C GLU A 379 -3.70 -1.11 -37.82
N ARG A 380 -4.78 -1.10 -37.02
CA ARG A 380 -5.43 0.13 -36.54
C ARG A 380 -4.53 0.92 -35.59
N THR A 381 -4.87 2.19 -35.38
CA THR A 381 -4.15 3.06 -34.43
C THR A 381 -4.17 2.46 -33.02
N ALA A 382 -3.01 2.42 -32.37
CA ALA A 382 -2.89 2.01 -30.98
C ALA A 382 -1.90 2.92 -30.26
N ILE A 383 -2.28 3.40 -29.07
CA ILE A 383 -1.49 4.34 -28.27
C ILE A 383 -1.12 3.67 -26.95
N HIS A 384 0.11 3.85 -26.48
CA HIS A 384 0.57 3.46 -25.15
C HIS A 384 0.94 4.70 -24.34
N VAL A 385 0.31 4.84 -23.16
CA VAL A 385 0.49 5.98 -22.25
C VAL A 385 1.21 5.51 -21.00
N SER A 386 2.39 6.06 -20.76
CA SER A 386 3.20 5.79 -19.57
C SER A 386 4.01 7.03 -19.15
N PRO A 387 4.28 7.20 -17.83
CA PRO A 387 4.96 8.40 -17.33
C PRO A 387 6.48 8.39 -17.52
N SER A 388 7.09 7.25 -17.85
CA SER A 388 8.55 7.08 -17.89
C SER A 388 9.03 6.30 -19.12
N GLU A 389 10.22 6.65 -19.61
CA GLU A 389 10.94 5.91 -20.64
C GLU A 389 11.80 4.82 -19.99
N ALA A 390 11.27 3.60 -19.90
CA ALA A 390 12.12 2.44 -19.63
C ALA A 390 12.63 1.87 -20.98
N PRO A 391 13.94 1.67 -21.18
CA PRO A 391 14.50 1.20 -22.46
C PRO A 391 13.91 -0.12 -22.96
N GLY A 392 13.49 -1.00 -22.04
CA GLY A 392 12.85 -2.28 -22.39
C GLY A 392 11.43 -2.12 -22.94
N ASP A 393 10.75 -1.00 -22.66
CA ASP A 393 9.38 -0.79 -23.08
C ASP A 393 9.31 -0.32 -24.55
N ASP A 394 10.35 0.32 -25.08
CA ASP A 394 10.41 0.76 -26.49
C ASP A 394 10.41 -0.43 -27.45
N VAL A 395 11.07 -1.53 -27.07
CA VAL A 395 11.06 -2.77 -27.84
C VAL A 395 9.65 -3.33 -27.94
N LEU A 396 8.92 -3.39 -26.82
CA LEU A 396 7.55 -3.92 -26.77
C LEU A 396 6.56 -3.00 -27.49
N ILE A 397 6.69 -1.68 -27.32
CA ILE A 397 5.86 -0.69 -28.01
C ILE A 397 6.05 -0.80 -29.52
N SER A 398 7.29 -0.91 -30.00
CA SER A 398 7.57 -1.11 -31.42
C SER A 398 7.08 -2.47 -31.93
N LEU A 399 7.28 -3.54 -31.15
CA LEU A 399 6.86 -4.90 -31.50
C LEU A 399 5.34 -4.97 -31.74
N PHE A 400 4.56 -4.30 -30.88
CA PHE A 400 3.11 -4.26 -30.99
C PHE A 400 2.59 -3.08 -31.82
N GLY A 401 3.47 -2.31 -32.49
CA GLY A 401 3.07 -1.18 -33.34
C GLY A 401 2.25 -0.12 -32.60
N LEU A 402 2.61 0.17 -31.35
CA LEU A 402 1.99 1.17 -30.50
C LEU A 402 2.71 2.52 -30.67
N LYS A 403 1.95 3.62 -30.61
CA LYS A 403 2.52 4.97 -30.51
C LYS A 403 2.66 5.35 -29.04
N ARG A 404 3.88 5.67 -28.60
CA ARG A 404 4.14 6.10 -27.22
C ARG A 404 3.63 7.52 -26.99
N VAL A 405 3.00 7.75 -25.84
CA VAL A 405 2.67 9.06 -25.28
C VAL A 405 3.20 9.11 -23.86
N ILE A 406 4.07 10.08 -23.58
CA ILE A 406 4.69 10.24 -22.27
C ILE A 406 3.82 11.16 -21.43
N ALA A 407 3.02 10.57 -20.56
CA ALA A 407 2.11 11.29 -19.67
C ALA A 407 1.66 10.37 -18.52
N THR A 408 1.24 10.95 -17.40
CA THR A 408 0.46 10.20 -16.41
C THR A 408 -0.94 9.89 -16.94
N ALA A 409 -1.60 8.89 -16.37
CA ALA A 409 -2.98 8.55 -16.74
C ALA A 409 -3.92 9.76 -16.60
N ASP A 410 -3.83 10.49 -15.49
CA ASP A 410 -4.67 11.67 -15.24
C ASP A 410 -4.38 12.81 -16.23
N GLN A 411 -3.10 13.08 -16.54
CA GLN A 411 -2.71 14.11 -17.51
C GLN A 411 -3.26 13.79 -18.90
N PHE A 412 -3.07 12.56 -19.37
CA PHE A 412 -3.56 12.13 -20.67
C PHE A 412 -5.09 12.23 -20.74
N MET A 413 -5.79 11.67 -19.76
CA MET A 413 -7.27 11.63 -19.74
C MET A 413 -7.92 13.00 -19.53
N ALA A 414 -7.21 13.96 -18.93
CA ALA A 414 -7.66 15.35 -18.83
C ALA A 414 -7.73 16.02 -20.22
N SER A 415 -6.76 15.75 -21.08
CA SER A 415 -6.69 16.27 -22.46
C SER A 415 -7.37 15.37 -23.51
N TYR A 416 -7.75 14.15 -23.13
CA TYR A 416 -8.32 13.18 -24.07
C TYR A 416 -9.73 13.60 -24.46
N GLU A 417 -9.92 13.99 -25.73
CA GLU A 417 -11.24 14.21 -26.31
C GLU A 417 -11.66 12.96 -27.11
N PRO A 418 -12.83 12.37 -26.82
CA PRO A 418 -13.40 11.36 -27.71
C PRO A 418 -13.74 12.04 -29.04
N VAL A 419 -13.07 11.63 -30.11
CA VAL A 419 -13.34 12.10 -31.48
C VAL A 419 -14.64 11.53 -32.00
#